data_AF-A0A1C5YIK5-F1
#
_entry.id   AF-A0A1C5YIK5-F1
#
_cell.length_a   1.000
_cell.length_b   1.000
_cell.length_c   1.000
_cell.angle_alpha   90.00
_cell.angle_beta   90.00
_cell.angle_gamma   90.00
#
_symmetry.space_group_name_H-M   'P 1'
#
loop_
_entity.id
_entity.type
_entity.pdbx_description
1 polymer ?
#
loop_
_entity_poly.entity_id
_entity_poly.type
_entity_poly.pdbx_seq_one_letter_code
_entity_poly.pdbx_strand_id
1 'polypeptide(L)'
;MREEDTVCVGSDGLQYCKVCGEAKEAFFPEGGFMGMKKHSRQCACDRKAYEEEQKYFKDKEYRELVSRNTSICFDESRMEEWTFENADMSDAVIHKAKSYVDNWDEMKRNHIGCLFWGPVGTGKSYIAGCIANELLKQEVTVKMTNFNTIIDDIFPLADKAECIGFISAFDY
;
A
#
# COMPACT_ATOMS: atom_id res chain seq x y z
N MET A 1 21.80 16.15 20.64
CA MET A 1 22.64 15.65 21.75
C MET A 1 23.73 14.78 21.15
N ARG A 2 25.01 14.99 21.48
CA ARG A 2 26.14 14.22 20.89
C ARG A 2 26.15 12.80 21.47
N GLU A 3 26.43 11.80 20.64
CA GLU A 3 26.42 10.36 20.99
C GLU A 3 27.39 10.00 22.14
N GLU A 4 28.41 10.84 22.39
CA GLU A 4 29.49 10.62 23.36
C GLU A 4 29.01 10.54 24.83
N ASP A 5 27.85 11.11 25.19
CA ASP A 5 27.38 11.15 26.58
C ASP A 5 26.67 9.85 27.06
N THR A 6 26.41 8.88 26.17
CA THR A 6 25.56 7.70 26.46
C THR A 6 26.33 6.39 26.65
N VAL A 7 27.66 6.42 26.64
CA VAL A 7 28.51 5.22 26.65
C VAL A 7 29.38 5.15 27.91
N CYS A 8 29.47 3.99 28.55
CA CYS A 8 30.38 3.72 29.66
C CYS A 8 31.37 2.61 29.30
N VAL A 9 32.58 2.67 29.84
CA VAL A 9 33.61 1.63 29.64
C VAL A 9 33.56 0.67 30.83
N GLY A 10 33.33 -0.62 30.56
CA GLY A 10 33.32 -1.65 31.59
C GLY A 10 34.72 -2.06 32.02
N SER A 11 34.83 -2.78 33.15
CA SER A 11 36.08 -3.38 33.65
C SER A 11 36.79 -4.25 32.62
N ASP A 12 36.01 -4.82 31.69
CA ASP A 12 36.46 -5.76 30.66
C ASP A 12 37.04 -5.02 29.43
N GLY A 13 37.08 -3.69 29.49
CA GLY A 13 37.58 -2.82 28.44
C GLY A 13 36.63 -2.62 27.26
N LEU A 14 35.41 -3.18 27.28
CA LEU A 14 34.37 -2.96 26.26
C LEU A 14 33.50 -1.74 26.58
N GLN A 15 32.98 -1.11 25.54
CA GLN A 15 31.97 -0.07 25.66
C GLN A 15 30.57 -0.66 25.86
N TYR A 16 29.80 -0.05 26.76
CA TYR A 16 28.43 -0.42 27.12
C TYR A 16 27.49 0.78 26.98
N CYS A 17 26.24 0.51 26.63
CA CYS A 17 25.19 1.51 26.59
C CYS A 17 24.73 1.87 28.02
N LYS A 18 24.74 3.16 28.39
CA LYS A 18 24.22 3.62 29.69
C LYS A 18 22.70 3.43 29.86
N VAL A 19 21.96 3.31 28.75
CA VAL A 19 20.49 3.22 28.77
C VAL A 19 20.02 1.78 28.98
N CYS A 20 20.54 0.83 28.20
CA CYS A 20 20.11 -0.57 28.27
C CYS A 20 21.13 -1.53 28.90
N GLY A 21 22.35 -1.07 29.19
CA GLY A 21 23.40 -1.89 29.80
C GLY A 21 24.02 -2.94 28.88
N GLU A 22 23.57 -3.07 27.62
CA GLU A 22 24.19 -3.98 26.66
C GLU A 22 25.53 -3.46 26.13
N ALA A 23 26.44 -4.38 25.82
CA ALA A 23 27.72 -4.09 25.18
C ALA A 23 27.51 -3.55 23.76
N LYS A 24 28.11 -2.39 23.48
CA LYS A 24 28.20 -1.77 22.15
C LYS A 24 29.43 -2.24 21.36
N GLU A 25 30.30 -3.02 21.99
CA GLU A 25 31.47 -3.62 21.36
C GLU A 25 31.55 -5.11 21.68
N ALA A 26 32.16 -5.87 20.78
CA ALA A 26 32.50 -7.27 21.00
C ALA A 26 33.93 -7.54 20.49
N PHE A 27 34.59 -8.53 21.08
CA PHE A 27 35.90 -8.98 20.61
C PHE A 27 35.75 -9.85 19.36
N PHE A 28 36.70 -9.75 18.43
CA PHE A 28 36.79 -10.71 17.34
C PHE A 28 37.25 -12.09 17.86
N PRO A 29 36.89 -13.18 17.16
CA PRO A 29 37.51 -14.49 17.36
C PRO A 29 39.04 -14.45 17.19
N GLU A 30 39.77 -15.46 17.69
CA GLU A 30 41.23 -15.51 17.63
C GLU A 30 41.76 -15.26 16.21
N GLY A 31 42.70 -14.31 16.09
CA GLY A 31 43.26 -13.84 14.81
C GLY A 31 42.94 -12.38 14.48
N GLY A 32 41.88 -11.82 15.06
CA GLY A 32 41.45 -10.44 14.79
C GLY A 32 41.05 -10.22 13.32
N PHE A 33 40.52 -9.04 13.01
CA PHE A 33 40.17 -8.69 11.62
C PHE A 33 40.91 -7.41 11.22
N MET A 34 41.76 -7.48 10.19
CA MET A 34 42.58 -6.34 9.71
C MET A 34 43.35 -5.60 10.83
N GLY A 35 43.87 -6.33 11.83
CA GLY A 35 44.60 -5.73 12.96
C GLY A 35 43.71 -5.10 14.05
N MET A 36 42.38 -5.09 13.88
CA MET A 36 41.42 -4.69 14.90
C MET A 36 41.08 -5.86 15.82
N LYS A 37 41.07 -5.62 17.14
CA LYS A 37 40.72 -6.61 18.17
C LYS A 37 39.25 -6.59 18.57
N LYS A 38 38.54 -5.51 18.26
CA LYS A 38 37.13 -5.29 18.63
C LYS A 38 36.33 -4.81 17.41
N HIS A 39 35.05 -5.11 17.40
CA HIS A 39 34.09 -4.54 16.46
C HIS A 39 32.89 -3.96 17.21
N SER A 40 32.22 -2.99 16.58
CA SER A 40 30.97 -2.44 17.09
C SER A 40 29.83 -3.46 16.97
N ARG A 41 28.89 -3.36 17.90
CA ARG A 41 27.65 -4.14 17.95
C ARG A 41 26.51 -3.19 18.32
N GLN A 42 25.36 -3.36 17.70
CA GLN A 42 24.15 -2.62 18.07
C GLN A 42 23.62 -3.11 19.42
N CYS A 43 23.48 -2.19 20.38
CA CYS A 43 22.77 -2.47 21.62
C CYS A 43 21.26 -2.51 21.40
N ALA A 44 20.49 -2.95 22.41
CA ALA A 44 19.03 -3.01 22.33
C ALA A 44 18.36 -1.67 21.95
N CYS A 45 18.91 -0.53 22.39
CA CYS A 45 18.43 0.79 21.99
C CYS A 45 18.65 1.05 20.50
N ASP A 46 19.84 0.74 19.98
CA ASP A 46 20.18 0.94 18.57
C ASP A 46 19.34 0.02 17.67
N ARG A 47 19.08 -1.23 18.12
CA ARG A 47 18.20 -2.17 17.40
C ARG A 47 16.77 -1.64 17.32
N LYS A 48 16.22 -1.12 18.42
CA LYS A 48 14.88 -0.51 18.42
C LYS A 48 14.80 0.72 17.54
N ALA A 49 15.77 1.62 17.64
CA ALA A 49 15.82 2.82 16.80
C ALA A 49 15.89 2.46 15.30
N TYR A 50 16.71 1.45 14.96
CA TYR A 50 16.79 0.93 13.60
C TYR A 50 15.47 0.30 13.14
N GLU A 51 14.81 -0.51 13.99
CA GLU A 51 13.50 -1.08 13.66
C GLU A 51 12.42 -0.01 13.44
N GLU A 52 12.40 1.04 14.26
CA GLU A 52 11.49 2.18 14.12
C GLU A 52 11.77 2.97 12.84
N GLU A 53 13.04 3.23 12.53
CA GLU A 53 13.47 3.88 11.30
C GLU A 53 13.09 3.05 10.06
N GLN A 54 13.32 1.74 10.09
CA GLN A 54 12.92 0.82 9.03
C GLN A 54 11.40 0.81 8.82
N LYS A 55 10.62 0.81 9.91
CA LYS A 55 9.15 0.92 9.83
C LYS A 55 8.73 2.25 9.22
N TYR A 56 9.36 3.35 9.62
CA TYR A 56 9.09 4.68 9.08
C TYR A 56 9.35 4.75 7.58
N PHE A 57 10.50 4.25 7.11
CA PHE A 57 10.82 4.25 5.68
C PHE A 57 9.85 3.38 4.88
N LYS A 58 9.52 2.17 5.37
CA LYS A 58 8.54 1.29 4.71
C LYS A 58 7.15 1.92 4.63
N ASP A 59 6.68 2.53 5.72
CA ASP A 59 5.39 3.23 5.74
C ASP A 59 5.39 4.43 4.78
N LYS A 60 6.51 5.17 4.70
CA LYS A 60 6.66 6.27 3.74
C LYS A 60 6.61 5.77 2.29
N GLU A 61 7.38 4.74 1.95
CA GLU A 61 7.38 4.15 0.60
C GLU A 61 5.99 3.62 0.22
N TYR A 62 5.33 2.94 1.16
CA TYR A 62 3.97 2.45 0.98
C TYR A 62 2.98 3.59 0.71
N ARG A 63 3.02 4.68 1.50
CA ARG A 63 2.15 5.86 1.28
C ARG A 63 2.39 6.51 -0.07
N GLU A 64 3.65 6.64 -0.49
CA GLU A 64 4.01 7.19 -1.80
C GLU A 64 3.53 6.30 -2.95
N LEU A 65 3.62 4.97 -2.80
CA LEU A 65 3.12 4.00 -3.76
C LEU A 65 1.60 4.09 -3.90
N VAL A 66 0.88 4.05 -2.78
CA VAL A 66 -0.60 4.16 -2.78
C VAL A 66 -1.01 5.49 -3.40
N SER A 67 -0.41 6.61 -2.97
CA SER A 67 -0.73 7.94 -3.51
C SER A 67 -0.52 8.02 -5.03
N ARG A 68 0.59 7.45 -5.54
CA ARG A 68 0.85 7.40 -6.98
C ARG A 68 -0.16 6.52 -7.72
N ASN A 69 -0.48 5.35 -7.19
CA ASN A 69 -1.43 4.45 -7.85
C ASN A 69 -2.85 5.03 -7.83
N THR A 70 -3.23 5.70 -6.74
CA THR A 70 -4.50 6.40 -6.60
C THR A 70 -4.63 7.52 -7.63
N SER A 71 -3.59 8.33 -7.84
CA SER A 71 -3.63 9.42 -8.84
C SER A 71 -3.68 8.92 -10.29
N ILE A 72 -3.23 7.69 -10.55
CA ILE A 72 -3.39 7.04 -11.86
C ILE A 72 -4.79 6.43 -12.01
N CYS A 73 -5.36 5.92 -10.91
CA CYS A 73 -6.65 5.25 -10.93
C CYS A 73 -7.82 6.23 -11.08
N PHE A 74 -7.74 7.42 -10.47
CA PHE A 74 -8.84 8.38 -10.42
C PHE A 74 -8.49 9.70 -11.08
N ASP A 75 -9.38 10.16 -11.98
CA ASP A 75 -9.27 11.47 -12.60
C ASP A 75 -9.70 12.62 -11.67
N GLU A 76 -10.60 12.33 -10.72
CA GLU A 76 -11.14 13.32 -9.78
C GLU A 76 -10.65 13.06 -8.35
N SER A 77 -10.06 14.09 -7.72
CA SER A 77 -9.51 14.00 -6.36
C SER A 77 -10.54 13.64 -5.29
N ARG A 78 -11.83 13.91 -5.53
CA ARG A 78 -12.92 13.54 -4.60
C ARG A 78 -13.11 12.03 -4.48
N MET A 79 -12.64 11.25 -5.45
CA MET A 79 -12.75 9.79 -5.44
C MET A 79 -11.75 9.15 -4.47
N GLU A 80 -10.71 9.86 -4.06
CA GLU A 80 -9.75 9.39 -3.04
C GLU A 80 -10.43 9.20 -1.67
N GLU A 81 -11.49 9.96 -1.40
CA GLU A 81 -12.25 9.90 -0.15
C GLU A 81 -13.35 8.81 -0.18
N TRP A 82 -13.53 8.12 -1.30
CA TRP A 82 -14.53 7.06 -1.43
C TRP A 82 -13.98 5.78 -0.81
N THR A 83 -14.09 5.64 0.50
CA THR A 83 -13.55 4.50 1.26
C THR A 83 -14.65 3.77 2.02
N PHE A 84 -14.42 2.51 2.37
CA PHE A 84 -15.37 1.75 3.18
C PHE A 84 -15.58 2.37 4.57
N GLU A 85 -14.57 3.05 5.13
CA GLU A 85 -14.68 3.74 6.42
C GLU A 85 -15.64 4.93 6.37
N ASN A 86 -15.73 5.59 5.21
CA ASN A 86 -16.64 6.73 4.99
C ASN A 86 -18.03 6.29 4.50
N ALA A 87 -18.21 5.02 4.14
CA ALA A 87 -19.47 4.47 3.68
C ALA A 87 -20.37 4.09 4.87
N ASP A 88 -21.69 4.13 4.66
CA ASP A 88 -22.62 3.57 5.64
C ASP A 88 -22.52 2.04 5.64
N MET A 89 -21.77 1.53 6.61
CA MET A 89 -21.51 0.10 6.79
C MET A 89 -22.77 -0.70 7.15
N SER A 90 -23.92 -0.08 7.43
CA SER A 90 -25.18 -0.80 7.67
C SER A 90 -25.80 -1.37 6.37
N ASP A 91 -25.30 -0.95 5.21
CA ASP A 91 -25.75 -1.46 3.92
C ASP A 91 -25.16 -2.85 3.62
N ALA A 92 -26.03 -3.82 3.39
CA ALA A 92 -25.67 -5.18 2.98
C ALA A 92 -24.81 -5.20 1.70
N VAL A 93 -24.96 -4.20 0.82
CA VAL A 93 -24.15 -4.07 -0.40
C VAL A 93 -22.71 -3.70 -0.06
N ILE A 94 -22.49 -2.78 0.88
CA ILE A 94 -21.16 -2.37 1.35
C ILE A 94 -20.44 -3.56 1.99
N HIS A 95 -21.14 -4.34 2.82
CA HIS A 95 -20.58 -5.55 3.40
C HIS A 95 -20.13 -6.58 2.35
N LYS A 96 -20.93 -6.79 1.29
CA LYS A 96 -20.55 -7.68 0.18
C LYS A 96 -19.37 -7.14 -0.62
N ALA A 97 -19.34 -5.84 -0.89
CA ALA A 97 -18.23 -5.19 -1.58
C ALA A 97 -16.93 -5.30 -0.78
N LYS A 98 -16.99 -5.13 0.55
CA LYS A 98 -15.84 -5.33 1.43
C LYS A 98 -15.39 -6.79 1.45
N SER A 99 -16.31 -7.74 1.59
CA SER A 99 -15.99 -9.17 1.54
C SER A 99 -15.35 -9.59 0.21
N TYR A 100 -15.73 -8.95 -0.90
CA TYR A 100 -15.09 -9.18 -2.20
C TYR A 100 -13.61 -8.76 -2.19
N VAL A 101 -13.30 -7.59 -1.61
CA VAL A 101 -11.92 -7.10 -1.49
C VAL A 101 -11.10 -7.91 -0.48
N ASP A 102 -11.70 -8.30 0.64
CA ASP A 102 -11.04 -9.13 1.66
C ASP A 102 -10.62 -10.51 1.11
N ASN A 103 -11.32 -11.00 0.07
CA ASN A 103 -11.02 -12.27 -0.61
C ASN A 103 -10.45 -12.07 -2.02
N TRP A 104 -9.83 -10.92 -2.30
CA TRP A 104 -9.42 -10.51 -3.65
C TRP A 104 -8.59 -11.56 -4.40
N ASP A 105 -7.64 -12.21 -3.72
CA ASP A 105 -6.79 -13.23 -4.33
C ASP A 105 -7.59 -14.42 -4.89
N GLU A 106 -8.64 -14.84 -4.20
CA GLU A 106 -9.55 -15.89 -4.68
C GLU A 106 -10.43 -15.37 -5.81
N MET A 107 -11.01 -14.17 -5.66
CA MET A 107 -11.87 -13.56 -6.66
C MET A 107 -11.13 -13.39 -8.00
N LYS A 108 -9.88 -12.93 -7.95
CA LYS A 108 -9.01 -12.76 -9.10
C LYS A 108 -8.66 -14.10 -9.75
N ARG A 109 -8.29 -15.12 -8.97
CA ARG A 109 -7.97 -16.46 -9.50
C ARG A 109 -9.16 -17.12 -10.20
N ASN A 110 -10.37 -16.87 -9.69
CA ASN A 110 -11.60 -17.46 -10.21
C ASN A 110 -12.32 -16.57 -11.24
N HIS A 111 -11.72 -15.42 -11.63
CA HIS A 111 -12.32 -14.45 -12.56
C HIS A 111 -13.70 -13.94 -12.13
N ILE A 112 -13.92 -13.75 -10.83
CA ILE A 112 -15.17 -13.25 -10.26
C ILE A 112 -15.11 -11.73 -10.18
N GLY A 113 -16.19 -11.07 -10.60
CA GLY A 113 -16.37 -9.61 -10.49
C GLY A 113 -17.73 -9.23 -9.91
N CYS A 114 -17.86 -7.97 -9.51
CA CYS A 114 -19.09 -7.40 -8.95
C CYS A 114 -19.85 -6.59 -10.01
N LEU A 115 -21.15 -6.87 -10.18
CA LEU A 115 -22.06 -6.04 -10.98
C LEU A 115 -22.97 -5.23 -10.07
N PHE A 116 -22.91 -3.91 -10.19
CA PHE A 116 -23.83 -2.99 -9.51
C PHE A 116 -24.83 -2.43 -10.52
N TRP A 117 -26.13 -2.61 -10.30
CA TRP A 117 -27.18 -2.13 -11.20
C TRP A 117 -28.29 -1.40 -10.43
N GLY A 118 -29.02 -0.52 -11.11
CA GLY A 118 -30.12 0.24 -10.53
C GLY A 118 -30.16 1.71 -10.98
N PRO A 119 -31.14 2.50 -10.51
CA PRO A 119 -31.36 3.89 -10.93
C PRO A 119 -30.14 4.79 -10.77
N VAL A 120 -30.08 5.89 -11.53
CA VAL A 120 -29.03 6.90 -11.41
C VAL A 120 -29.05 7.52 -10.00
N GLY A 121 -27.87 7.83 -9.44
CA GLY A 121 -27.75 8.47 -8.12
C GLY A 121 -27.80 7.52 -6.92
N THR A 122 -27.82 6.20 -7.13
CA THR A 122 -27.86 5.17 -6.05
C THR A 122 -26.49 4.77 -5.49
N GLY A 123 -25.42 5.52 -5.76
CA GLY A 123 -24.10 5.26 -5.18
C GLY A 123 -23.29 4.10 -5.79
N LYS A 124 -23.70 3.54 -6.94
CA LYS A 124 -22.97 2.44 -7.61
C LYS A 124 -21.49 2.76 -7.87
N SER A 125 -21.21 3.92 -8.47
CA SER A 125 -19.83 4.37 -8.75
C SER A 125 -19.05 4.63 -7.46
N TYR A 126 -19.73 5.09 -6.40
CA TYR A 126 -19.13 5.28 -5.09
C TYR A 126 -18.65 3.95 -4.50
N ILE A 127 -19.48 2.90 -4.53
CA ILE A 127 -19.11 1.56 -4.07
C ILE A 127 -17.94 0.99 -4.89
N ALA A 128 -17.97 1.17 -6.21
CA ALA A 128 -16.86 0.77 -7.07
C ALA A 128 -15.56 1.51 -6.70
N GLY A 129 -15.64 2.79 -6.30
CA GLY A 129 -14.50 3.54 -5.80
C GLY A 129 -14.01 3.06 -4.44
N CYS A 130 -14.90 2.68 -3.53
CA CYS A 130 -14.53 2.03 -2.27
C CYS A 130 -13.73 0.75 -2.50
N ILE A 131 -14.19 -0.09 -3.44
CA ILE A 131 -13.45 -1.30 -3.86
C ILE A 131 -12.08 -0.93 -4.42
N ALA A 132 -12.02 0.05 -5.33
CA ALA A 132 -10.78 0.48 -5.96
C ALA A 132 -9.77 1.01 -4.92
N ASN A 133 -10.18 1.91 -4.02
CA ASN A 133 -9.34 2.46 -2.97
C ASN A 133 -8.80 1.36 -2.03
N GLU A 134 -9.63 0.40 -1.67
CA GLU A 134 -9.19 -0.69 -0.78
C GLU A 134 -8.22 -1.65 -1.47
N LEU A 135 -8.41 -1.93 -2.77
CA LEU A 135 -7.46 -2.70 -3.58
C LEU A 135 -6.14 -1.97 -3.79
N LEU A 136 -6.16 -0.65 -3.98
CA LEU A 136 -4.96 0.18 -4.09
C LEU A 136 -4.13 0.14 -2.80
N LYS A 137 -4.78 0.14 -1.62
CA LYS A 137 -4.12 -0.10 -0.32
C LYS A 137 -3.45 -1.49 -0.25
N GLN A 138 -3.98 -2.49 -0.96
CA GLN A 138 -3.37 -3.82 -1.08
C GLN A 138 -2.29 -3.90 -2.19
N GLU A 139 -1.81 -2.76 -2.68
CA GLU A 139 -0.82 -2.65 -3.77
C GLU A 139 -1.30 -3.25 -5.11
N VAL A 140 -2.61 -3.41 -5.28
CA VAL A 140 -3.22 -3.85 -6.53
C VAL A 140 -3.40 -2.66 -7.45
N THR A 141 -2.91 -2.76 -8.69
CA THR A 141 -3.18 -1.74 -9.71
C THR A 141 -4.63 -1.81 -10.16
N VAL A 142 -5.35 -0.69 -10.03
CA VAL A 142 -6.74 -0.53 -10.46
C VAL A 142 -6.83 0.63 -11.45
N LYS A 143 -7.73 0.52 -12.44
CA LYS A 143 -8.10 1.61 -13.35
C LYS A 143 -9.59 1.83 -13.22
N MET A 144 -10.01 2.98 -12.70
CA MET A 144 -11.40 3.42 -12.80
C MET A 144 -11.57 4.08 -14.16
N THR A 145 -12.58 3.70 -14.93
CA THR A 145 -12.81 4.30 -16.25
C THR A 145 -14.28 4.19 -16.64
N ASN A 146 -14.68 4.92 -17.68
CA ASN A 146 -16.02 4.87 -18.22
C ASN A 146 -16.02 4.12 -19.57
N PHE A 147 -17.20 3.65 -19.97
CA PHE A 147 -17.35 2.86 -21.18
C PHE A 147 -16.94 3.61 -22.46
N ASN A 148 -17.19 4.93 -22.53
CA ASN A 148 -16.82 5.74 -23.69
C ASN A 148 -15.29 5.81 -23.85
N THR A 149 -14.55 6.00 -22.76
CA THR A 149 -13.08 6.00 -22.77
C THR A 149 -12.53 4.63 -23.16
N ILE A 150 -13.15 3.53 -22.70
CA ILE A 150 -12.76 2.19 -23.12
C ILE A 150 -12.94 2.00 -24.63
N ILE A 151 -14.09 2.41 -25.19
CA ILE A 151 -14.33 2.34 -26.64
C ILE A 151 -13.25 3.13 -27.39
N ASP A 152 -12.93 4.34 -26.91
CA ASP A 152 -11.97 5.23 -27.55
C ASP A 152 -10.54 4.69 -27.49
N ASP A 153 -10.18 4.02 -26.39
CA ASP A 153 -8.87 3.38 -26.21
C ASP A 153 -8.72 2.10 -27.07
N ILE A 154 -9.81 1.35 -27.30
CA ILE A 154 -9.78 0.05 -28.00
C ILE A 154 -9.94 0.19 -29.52
N PHE A 155 -10.80 1.11 -29.98
CA PHE A 155 -11.15 1.24 -31.40
C PHE A 155 -10.57 2.52 -32.01
N PRO A 156 -9.68 2.43 -33.02
CA PRO A 156 -9.28 3.58 -33.80
C PRO A 156 -10.50 4.27 -34.43
N LEU A 157 -10.41 5.58 -34.71
CA LEU A 157 -11.52 6.42 -35.21
C LEU A 157 -12.30 5.84 -36.41
N ALA A 158 -11.68 4.98 -37.23
CA ALA A 158 -12.31 4.33 -38.38
C ALA A 158 -13.36 3.27 -37.99
N ASP A 159 -13.20 2.58 -36.87
CA ASP A 159 -14.06 1.46 -36.45
C ASP A 159 -15.08 1.86 -35.35
N LYS A 160 -14.92 3.07 -34.79
CA LYS A 160 -15.74 3.60 -33.68
C LYS A 160 -17.22 3.76 -34.05
N ALA A 161 -17.52 4.20 -35.28
CA ALA A 161 -18.90 4.40 -35.74
C ALA A 161 -19.65 3.08 -35.92
N GLU A 162 -18.95 2.02 -36.34
CA GLU A 162 -19.52 0.69 -36.57
C GLU A 162 -19.82 -0.01 -35.23
N CYS A 163 -18.90 0.06 -34.26
CA CYS A 163 -19.12 -0.48 -32.92
C CYS A 163 -20.26 0.22 -32.16
N ILE A 164 -20.33 1.56 -32.20
CA ILE A 164 -21.43 2.30 -31.57
C ILE A 164 -22.76 1.94 -32.23
N GLY A 165 -22.80 1.86 -33.57
CA GLY A 165 -23.99 1.45 -34.32
C GLY A 165 -24.48 0.04 -33.94
N PHE A 166 -23.56 -0.91 -33.74
CA PHE A 166 -23.90 -2.26 -33.31
C PHE A 166 -24.49 -2.28 -31.89
N ILE A 167 -23.91 -1.55 -30.93
CA ILE A 167 -24.38 -1.53 -29.54
C ILE A 167 -25.75 -0.85 -29.44
N SER A 168 -25.95 0.29 -30.11
CA SER A 168 -27.23 0.99 -30.13
C SER A 168 -28.34 0.20 -30.84
N ALA A 169 -28.01 -0.79 -31.66
CA ALA A 169 -28.99 -1.69 -32.26
C ALA A 169 -29.58 -2.71 -31.25
N PHE A 170 -28.94 -2.93 -30.11
CA PHE A 170 -29.47 -3.79 -29.02
C PHE A 170 -30.33 -3.04 -28.01
N ASP A 171 -30.44 -1.70 -28.12
CA ASP A 171 -31.29 -0.87 -27.27
C ASP A 171 -32.75 -0.73 -27.79
N TYR A 172 -33.21 -1.67 -28.64
CA TYR A 172 -34.61 -1.76 -29.11
C TYR A 172 -35.23 -3.15 -28.88
#